data_AF-A0A8T4ZS19-F1
#
_entry.id   AF-A0A8T4ZS19-F1
#
_cell.length_a   1.000
_cell.length_b   1.000
_cell.length_c   1.000
_cell.angle_alpha   90.00
_cell.angle_beta   90.00
_cell.angle_gamma   90.00
#
_symmetry.space_group_name_H-M   'P 1'
#
loop_
_entity.id
_entity.type
_entity.pdbx_description
1 polymer ?
#
loop_
_entity_poly.entity_id
_entity_poly.type
_entity_poly.pdbx_seq_one_letter_code
_entity_poly.pdbx_strand_id
1 'polypeptide(L)'
;DGNIEVLLTEGVEIMPQQGMIISDVGLFHGHAWPDIKMLACETLVMGHIHPTITFKDPTGFRITSQIWVRAPCNSESLARSMLRRYNIKFKADEDVRTLVKSSLSVEIRVKNLLIMPSFNDFLGGRTINRASIAREAIFKEFMGPVLRSGSVNLSKAEIYLLDGTFVGSLEQLSMLE
;
A
#
# COMPACT_ATOMS: atom_id res chain seq x y z
N ASP A 1 -8.40 -0.25 -12.27
CA ASP A 1 -9.01 -1.33 -13.07
C ASP A 1 -10.00 -0.75 -14.05
N GLY A 2 -9.84 -1.09 -15.33
CA GLY A 2 -10.52 -0.39 -16.44
C GLY A 2 -12.00 -0.74 -16.57
N ASN A 3 -12.78 0.25 -16.99
CA ASN A 3 -14.18 0.14 -17.44
C ASN A 3 -15.20 -0.38 -16.42
N ILE A 4 -14.94 -0.29 -15.11
CA ILE A 4 -15.98 -0.60 -14.10
C ILE A 4 -17.16 0.39 -14.16
N GLU A 5 -16.99 1.53 -14.83
CA GLU A 5 -18.01 2.58 -14.99
C GLU A 5 -19.32 2.03 -15.56
N VAL A 6 -19.23 1.02 -16.44
CA VAL A 6 -20.41 0.40 -17.07
C VAL A 6 -21.22 -0.49 -16.11
N LEU A 7 -20.65 -0.84 -14.96
CA LEU A 7 -21.27 -1.70 -13.94
C LEU A 7 -21.80 -0.91 -12.75
N LEU A 8 -21.71 0.43 -12.78
CA LEU A 8 -22.10 1.26 -11.65
C LEU A 8 -23.61 1.38 -11.53
N THR A 9 -24.08 1.21 -10.30
CA THR A 9 -25.46 1.51 -9.92
C THR A 9 -25.62 2.99 -9.57
N GLU A 10 -26.86 3.47 -9.56
CA GLU A 10 -27.17 4.82 -9.06
C GLU A 10 -26.61 5.01 -7.64
N GLY A 11 -26.04 6.19 -7.39
CA GLY A 11 -25.44 6.53 -6.09
C GLY A 11 -23.98 6.12 -5.90
N VAL A 12 -23.32 5.54 -6.90
CA VAL A 12 -21.88 5.22 -6.84
C VAL A 12 -21.08 6.22 -7.67
N GLU A 13 -20.13 6.91 -7.03
CA GLU A 13 -19.22 7.86 -7.68
C GLU A 13 -17.85 7.23 -7.92
N ILE A 14 -17.28 7.45 -9.11
CA ILE A 14 -15.91 7.06 -9.41
C ILE A 14 -14.96 8.16 -8.96
N MET A 15 -14.02 7.79 -8.11
CA MET A 15 -12.96 8.69 -7.70
C MET A 15 -11.77 8.66 -8.67
N PRO A 16 -11.02 9.76 -8.81
CA PRO A 16 -9.82 9.81 -9.62
C PRO A 16 -8.79 8.75 -9.22
N GLN A 17 -7.96 8.34 -10.18
CA GLN A 17 -6.91 7.35 -9.96
C GLN A 17 -5.86 7.79 -8.91
N GLN A 18 -5.62 9.10 -8.79
CA GLN A 18 -4.74 9.71 -7.79
C GLN A 18 -5.32 9.58 -6.37
N GLY A 19 -6.59 9.19 -6.26
CA GLY A 19 -7.28 8.91 -5.02
C GLY A 19 -8.03 10.12 -4.45
N MET A 20 -8.48 9.97 -3.20
CA MET A 20 -9.22 10.98 -2.46
C MET A 20 -8.74 11.03 -1.00
N ILE A 21 -9.03 12.14 -0.32
CA ILE A 21 -8.75 12.29 1.12
C ILE A 21 -10.08 12.35 1.87
N ILE A 22 -10.21 11.53 2.91
CA ILE A 22 -11.34 11.57 3.84
C ILE A 22 -10.76 11.81 5.24
N SER A 23 -11.08 12.96 5.83
CA SER A 23 -10.48 13.42 7.09
C SER A 23 -8.94 13.37 7.03
N ASP A 24 -8.31 12.46 7.76
CA ASP A 24 -6.85 12.31 7.81
C ASP A 24 -6.36 11.02 7.13
N VAL A 25 -7.18 10.45 6.24
CA VAL A 25 -6.90 9.21 5.52
C VAL A 25 -6.85 9.45 4.01
N GLY A 26 -5.74 9.08 3.38
CA GLY A 26 -5.58 9.12 1.92
C GLY A 26 -5.91 7.77 1.30
N LEU A 27 -6.94 7.72 0.45
CA LEU A 27 -7.42 6.51 -0.23
C LEU A 27 -6.99 6.55 -1.70
N PHE A 28 -6.29 5.55 -2.20
CA PHE A 28 -5.89 5.48 -3.62
C PHE A 28 -5.86 4.04 -4.11
N HIS A 29 -5.97 3.82 -5.43
CA HIS A 29 -6.08 2.46 -5.94
C HIS A 29 -4.78 1.66 -5.75
N GLY A 30 -3.63 2.27 -6.06
CA GLY A 30 -2.32 1.66 -5.84
C GLY A 30 -1.48 1.41 -7.08
N HIS A 31 -2.05 1.38 -8.29
CA HIS A 31 -1.26 1.21 -9.53
C HIS A 31 -0.58 2.51 -10.01
N ALA A 32 -0.97 3.66 -9.45
CA ALA A 32 -0.34 4.95 -9.69
C ALA A 32 0.02 5.68 -8.39
N TRP A 33 0.79 6.75 -8.55
CA TRP A 33 1.14 7.64 -7.46
C TRP A 33 -0.10 8.37 -6.95
N PRO A 34 -0.29 8.46 -5.62
CA PRO A 34 -1.36 9.28 -5.04
C PRO A 34 -1.11 10.79 -5.29
N ASP A 35 -2.14 11.59 -5.02
CA ASP A 35 -2.01 13.05 -4.91
C ASP A 35 -0.96 13.39 -3.85
N ILE A 36 -0.06 14.35 -4.15
CA ILE A 36 0.98 14.80 -3.22
C ILE A 36 0.41 15.39 -1.91
N LYS A 37 -0.82 15.89 -1.94
CA LYS A 37 -1.55 16.33 -0.74
C LYS A 37 -1.77 15.21 0.26
N MET A 38 -1.78 13.94 -0.17
CA MET A 38 -1.89 12.79 0.74
C MET A 38 -0.69 12.64 1.68
N LEU A 39 0.44 13.31 1.43
CA LEU A 39 1.52 13.41 2.41
C LEU A 39 1.06 14.06 3.72
N ALA A 40 -0.04 14.83 3.69
CA ALA A 40 -0.65 15.38 4.89
C ALA A 40 -1.45 14.36 5.69
N CYS A 41 -1.86 13.22 5.14
CA CYS A 41 -2.62 12.22 5.89
C CYS A 41 -1.71 11.47 6.88
N GLU A 42 -2.16 11.10 8.07
CA GLU A 42 -1.41 10.19 8.94
C GLU A 42 -1.38 8.76 8.38
N THR A 43 -2.49 8.35 7.75
CA THR A 43 -2.68 7.00 7.23
C THR A 43 -3.02 7.02 5.75
N LEU A 44 -2.34 6.17 4.98
CA LEU A 44 -2.66 5.91 3.59
C LEU A 44 -3.34 4.53 3.47
N VAL A 45 -4.28 4.37 2.57
CA VAL A 45 -4.94 3.09 2.26
C VAL A 45 -4.86 2.85 0.76
N MET A 46 -4.39 1.66 0.36
CA MET A 46 -4.34 1.24 -1.04
C MET A 46 -4.96 -0.11 -1.30
N GLY A 47 -5.46 -0.31 -2.52
CA GLY A 47 -5.91 -1.60 -3.04
C GLY A 47 -4.92 -2.23 -4.01
N HIS A 48 -5.41 -2.66 -5.17
CA HIS A 48 -4.68 -3.17 -6.34
C HIS A 48 -3.97 -4.53 -6.16
N ILE A 49 -3.38 -4.79 -4.99
CA ILE A 49 -2.50 -5.95 -4.79
C ILE A 49 -3.27 -7.19 -4.33
N HIS A 50 -4.43 -6.98 -3.70
CA HIS A 50 -5.29 -8.05 -3.16
C HIS A 50 -4.48 -9.00 -2.26
N PRO A 51 -3.93 -8.50 -1.14
CA PRO A 51 -3.05 -9.29 -0.29
C PRO A 51 -3.81 -10.49 0.32
N THR A 52 -3.14 -11.64 0.31
CA THR A 52 -3.57 -12.87 0.99
C THR A 52 -2.43 -13.44 1.80
N ILE A 53 -2.75 -14.28 2.78
CA ILE A 53 -1.79 -15.12 3.49
C ILE A 53 -2.09 -16.58 3.19
N THR A 54 -1.06 -17.41 3.07
CA THR A 54 -1.23 -18.86 2.95
C THR A 54 -0.48 -19.57 4.07
N PHE A 55 -1.18 -20.45 4.77
CA PHE A 55 -0.58 -21.43 5.67
C PHE A 55 -0.55 -22.78 4.98
N LYS A 56 0.60 -23.46 5.07
CA LYS A 56 0.80 -24.79 4.54
C LYS A 56 1.32 -25.68 5.66
N ASP A 57 0.80 -26.89 5.76
CA ASP A 57 1.36 -27.90 6.65
C ASP A 57 2.29 -28.88 5.92
N PRO A 58 3.12 -29.66 6.65
CA PRO A 58 3.99 -30.65 6.04
C PRO A 58 3.27 -31.77 5.28
N THR A 59 1.98 -32.00 5.57
CA THR A 59 1.17 -33.03 4.91
C THR A 59 0.56 -32.56 3.58
N GLY A 60 0.70 -31.26 3.27
CA GLY A 60 0.26 -30.65 2.02
C GLY A 60 -1.06 -29.88 2.12
N PHE A 61 -1.69 -29.83 3.31
CA PHE A 61 -2.88 -29.03 3.52
C PHE A 61 -2.55 -27.54 3.42
N ARG A 62 -3.46 -26.76 2.82
CA ARG A 62 -3.26 -25.34 2.55
C ARG A 62 -4.53 -24.56 2.86
N ILE A 63 -4.39 -23.51 3.67
CA ILE A 63 -5.42 -22.50 3.89
C ILE A 63 -4.90 -21.19 3.33
N THR A 64 -5.71 -20.51 2.52
CA THR A 64 -5.43 -19.17 2.03
C THR A 64 -6.55 -18.24 2.44
N SER A 65 -6.20 -17.10 3.02
CA SER A 65 -7.15 -16.10 3.52
C SER A 65 -6.79 -14.71 3.02
N GLN A 66 -7.81 -13.89 2.72
CA GLN A 66 -7.65 -12.46 2.52
C GLN A 66 -7.23 -11.77 3.82
N ILE A 67 -6.43 -10.73 3.70
CA ILE A 67 -5.86 -10.04 4.85
C ILE A 67 -5.86 -8.53 4.66
N TRP A 68 -5.88 -7.82 5.78
CA TRP A 68 -5.41 -6.45 5.86
C TRP A 68 -3.92 -6.46 6.18
N VAL A 69 -3.18 -5.55 5.54
CA VAL A 69 -1.76 -5.34 5.83
C VAL A 69 -1.60 -3.92 6.34
N ARG A 70 -0.95 -3.74 7.49
CA ARG A 70 -0.55 -2.42 8.00
C ARG A 70 0.96 -2.34 8.06
N ALA A 71 1.56 -1.49 7.23
CA ALA A 71 3.00 -1.36 7.13
C ALA A 71 3.48 0.04 7.55
N PRO A 72 4.56 0.15 8.36
CA PRO A 72 5.21 1.42 8.62
C PRO A 72 5.68 2.08 7.31
N CYS A 73 5.48 3.39 7.20
CA CYS A 73 5.89 4.18 6.05
C CYS A 73 6.89 5.27 6.48
N ASN A 74 8.05 5.29 5.83
CA ASN A 74 9.02 6.35 5.99
C ASN A 74 8.56 7.58 5.20
N SER A 75 8.07 8.56 5.93
CA SER A 75 7.43 9.76 5.38
C SER A 75 8.36 10.59 4.49
N GLU A 76 9.64 10.67 4.84
CA GLU A 76 10.64 11.44 4.09
C GLU A 76 11.03 10.76 2.78
N SER A 77 11.24 9.44 2.83
CA SER A 77 11.49 8.61 1.64
C SER A 77 10.31 8.67 0.67
N LEU A 78 9.08 8.59 1.19
CA LEU A 78 7.86 8.74 0.38
C LEU A 78 7.80 10.12 -0.26
N ALA A 79 7.96 11.19 0.53
CA ALA A 79 7.93 12.57 0.04
C ALA A 79 8.99 12.81 -1.05
N ARG A 80 10.24 12.39 -0.84
CA ARG A 80 11.30 12.50 -1.86
C ARG A 80 10.94 11.75 -3.15
N SER A 81 10.35 10.57 -3.03
CA SER A 81 9.92 9.77 -4.18
C SER A 81 8.78 10.44 -4.96
N MET A 82 7.82 11.04 -4.25
CA MET A 82 6.74 11.82 -4.85
C MET A 82 7.26 13.11 -5.50
N LEU A 83 8.12 13.89 -4.83
CA LEU A 83 8.73 15.09 -5.43
C LEU A 83 9.42 14.79 -6.77
N ARG A 84 10.18 13.68 -6.85
CA ARG A 84 10.78 13.21 -8.11
C ARG A 84 9.73 12.93 -9.17
N ARG A 85 8.62 12.27 -8.80
CA ARG A 85 7.51 11.98 -9.74
C ARG A 85 6.83 13.24 -10.27
N TYR A 86 6.70 14.26 -9.44
CA TYR A 86 6.12 15.56 -9.78
C TYR A 86 7.13 16.54 -10.42
N ASN A 87 8.35 16.06 -10.74
CA ASN A 87 9.43 16.85 -11.34
C ASN A 87 9.84 18.09 -10.52
N ILE A 88 9.66 18.05 -9.20
CA ILE A 88 10.11 19.10 -8.29
C ILE A 88 11.58 18.83 -7.96
N LYS A 89 12.46 19.80 -8.28
CA LYS A 89 13.90 19.70 -8.05
C LYS A 89 14.23 19.97 -6.58
N PHE A 90 15.13 19.18 -6.01
CA PHE A 90 15.63 19.35 -4.65
C PHE A 90 17.06 18.82 -4.54
N LYS A 91 17.82 19.32 -3.56
CA LYS A 91 19.16 18.79 -3.26
C LYS A 91 19.10 17.58 -2.34
N ALA A 92 20.10 16.71 -2.40
CA ALA A 92 20.12 15.46 -1.62
C ALA A 92 20.08 15.71 -0.10
N ASP A 93 20.77 16.76 0.35
CA ASP A 93 20.92 17.23 1.73
C ASP A 93 19.80 18.17 2.20
N GLU A 94 18.91 18.58 1.30
CA GLU A 94 17.82 19.51 1.62
C GLU A 94 16.78 18.85 2.53
N ASP A 95 16.29 19.61 3.52
CA ASP A 95 15.19 19.17 4.38
C ASP A 95 13.89 19.10 3.59
N VAL A 96 13.43 17.86 3.36
CA VAL A 96 12.23 17.58 2.58
C VAL A 96 10.97 18.12 3.26
N ARG A 97 10.93 18.19 4.59
CA ARG A 97 9.76 18.69 5.33
C ARG A 97 9.56 20.18 5.08
N THR A 98 10.63 20.95 5.23
CA THR A 98 10.62 22.39 4.93
C THR A 98 10.29 22.66 3.47
N LEU A 99 10.88 21.90 2.53
CA LEU A 99 10.62 22.04 1.10
C LEU A 99 9.16 21.78 0.73
N VAL A 100 8.57 20.68 1.21
CA VAL A 100 7.18 20.33 0.92
C VAL A 100 6.23 21.37 1.53
N LYS A 101 6.54 21.86 2.74
CA LYS A 101 5.75 22.92 3.39
C LYS A 101 5.80 24.24 2.62
N SER A 102 6.98 24.68 2.18
CA SER A 102 7.14 25.96 1.47
C SER A 102 6.63 25.91 0.02
N SER A 103 6.85 24.81 -0.68
CA SER A 103 6.55 24.69 -2.12
C SER A 103 5.12 24.24 -2.40
N LEU A 104 4.52 23.47 -1.50
CA LEU A 104 3.22 22.81 -1.72
C LEU A 104 2.19 23.10 -0.62
N SER A 105 2.57 23.84 0.44
CA SER A 105 1.72 24.09 1.61
C SER A 105 1.19 22.81 2.27
N VAL A 106 2.01 21.74 2.25
CA VAL A 106 1.68 20.43 2.80
C VAL A 106 2.61 20.13 3.98
N GLU A 107 2.05 19.67 5.10
CA GLU A 107 2.84 19.18 6.24
C GLU A 107 2.89 17.66 6.22
N ILE A 108 4.09 17.09 6.16
CA ILE A 108 4.26 15.63 6.05
C ILE A 108 3.88 14.94 7.37
N ARG A 109 2.80 14.14 7.36
CA ARG A 109 2.31 13.38 8.52
C ARG A 109 2.20 11.87 8.33
N VAL A 110 2.35 11.36 7.11
CA VAL A 110 2.19 9.91 6.81
C VAL A 110 3.07 9.07 7.73
N LYS A 111 2.47 8.09 8.41
CA LYS A 111 3.18 7.12 9.26
C LYS A 111 3.01 5.68 8.78
N ASN A 112 1.87 5.36 8.17
CA ASN A 112 1.53 3.99 7.81
C ASN A 112 0.83 3.90 6.46
N LEU A 113 1.01 2.76 5.80
CA LEU A 113 0.24 2.34 4.64
C LEU A 113 -0.57 1.10 5.02
N LEU A 114 -1.88 1.15 4.80
CA LEU A 114 -2.77 0.01 4.84
C LEU A 114 -2.96 -0.52 3.41
N ILE A 115 -2.89 -1.83 3.24
CA ILE A 115 -3.24 -2.50 1.99
C ILE A 115 -4.52 -3.27 2.26
N MET A 116 -5.58 -2.88 1.55
CA MET A 116 -6.89 -3.51 1.69
C MET A 116 -6.97 -4.82 0.90
N PRO A 117 -7.69 -5.83 1.41
CA PRO A 117 -7.98 -7.05 0.69
C PRO A 117 -8.85 -6.77 -0.55
N SER A 118 -8.97 -7.76 -1.45
CA SER A 118 -10.03 -7.71 -2.45
C SER A 118 -11.40 -7.69 -1.75
N PHE A 119 -12.35 -6.93 -2.29
CA PHE A 119 -13.72 -6.89 -1.77
C PHE A 119 -14.48 -8.20 -1.99
N ASN A 120 -14.11 -8.95 -3.04
CA ASN A 120 -14.83 -10.13 -3.50
C ASN A 120 -13.97 -11.40 -3.32
N ASP A 121 -14.55 -12.44 -2.72
CA ASP A 121 -13.95 -13.76 -2.52
C ASP A 121 -13.59 -14.49 -3.82
N PHE A 122 -14.28 -14.17 -4.93
CA PHE A 122 -13.99 -14.74 -6.24
C PHE A 122 -12.72 -14.15 -6.89
N LEU A 123 -12.19 -13.06 -6.34
CA LEU A 123 -10.94 -12.48 -6.81
C LEU A 123 -9.77 -13.16 -6.09
N GLY A 124 -8.92 -13.81 -6.89
CA GLY A 124 -7.63 -14.29 -6.41
C GLY A 124 -6.82 -13.15 -5.79
N GLY A 125 -5.94 -13.53 -4.86
CA GLY A 125 -5.04 -12.60 -4.21
C GLY A 125 -3.59 -13.03 -4.31
N ARG A 126 -2.70 -12.13 -3.90
CA ARG A 126 -1.27 -12.37 -3.88
C ARG A 126 -0.86 -12.80 -2.50
N THR A 127 -0.36 -14.03 -2.37
CA THR A 127 0.19 -14.51 -1.12
C THR A 127 1.43 -13.69 -0.78
N ILE A 128 1.47 -13.02 0.37
CA ILE A 128 2.59 -12.13 0.70
C ILE A 128 3.66 -12.80 1.57
N ASN A 129 3.33 -13.88 2.27
CA ASN A 129 4.22 -14.56 3.21
C ASN A 129 5.08 -15.67 2.60
N ARG A 130 5.31 -15.66 1.27
CA ARG A 130 6.24 -16.61 0.66
C ARG A 130 7.67 -16.08 0.67
N ALA A 131 8.61 -16.91 1.11
CA ALA A 131 10.03 -16.57 1.21
C ALA A 131 10.64 -16.16 -0.14
N SER A 132 10.12 -16.68 -1.26
CA SER A 132 10.57 -16.30 -2.61
C SER A 132 10.03 -14.95 -3.07
N ILE A 133 8.87 -14.51 -2.58
CA ILE A 133 8.16 -13.32 -3.08
C ILE A 133 8.86 -12.02 -2.67
N ALA A 134 9.54 -12.00 -1.52
CA ALA A 134 10.45 -10.90 -1.15
C ALA A 134 11.66 -10.77 -2.10
N ARG A 135 11.98 -11.81 -2.88
CA ARG A 135 13.11 -11.88 -3.82
C ARG A 135 12.69 -11.94 -5.29
N GLU A 136 11.41 -12.12 -5.61
CA GLU A 136 10.93 -12.24 -6.99
C GLU A 136 10.77 -10.87 -7.67
N ALA A 137 11.41 -10.72 -8.82
CA ALA A 137 11.22 -9.58 -9.72
C ALA A 137 9.74 -9.40 -10.13
N ILE A 138 8.99 -10.50 -10.21
CA ILE A 138 7.56 -10.52 -10.53
C ILE A 138 6.75 -9.76 -9.48
N PHE A 139 7.03 -9.97 -8.18
CA PHE A 139 6.32 -9.23 -7.13
C PHE A 139 6.60 -7.72 -7.24
N LYS A 140 7.83 -7.33 -7.61
CA LYS A 140 8.19 -5.93 -7.89
C LYS A 140 7.47 -5.34 -9.10
N GLU A 141 7.27 -6.09 -10.18
CA GLU A 141 6.60 -5.59 -11.40
C GLU A 141 5.15 -5.14 -11.12
N PHE A 142 4.45 -5.86 -10.26
CA PHE A 142 3.06 -5.58 -9.91
C PHE A 142 2.89 -4.73 -8.64
N MET A 143 3.97 -4.41 -7.93
CA MET A 143 3.91 -3.49 -6.82
C MET A 143 3.59 -2.08 -7.33
N GLY A 144 2.62 -1.42 -6.71
CA GLY A 144 2.35 -0.01 -6.94
C GLY A 144 3.61 0.87 -6.78
N PRO A 145 3.65 2.05 -7.40
CA PRO A 145 4.83 2.91 -7.33
C PRO A 145 5.23 3.30 -5.90
N VAL A 146 4.27 3.42 -4.98
CA VAL A 146 4.51 3.68 -3.55
C VAL A 146 5.31 2.55 -2.91
N LEU A 147 4.95 1.29 -3.14
CA LEU A 147 5.68 0.14 -2.60
C LEU A 147 7.06 0.00 -3.26
N ARG A 148 7.14 0.17 -4.58
CA ARG A 148 8.42 0.12 -5.31
C ARG A 148 9.40 1.21 -4.89
N SER A 149 8.91 2.31 -4.31
CA SER A 149 9.75 3.41 -3.86
C SER A 149 10.66 3.04 -2.67
N GLY A 150 10.40 1.90 -2.00
CA GLY A 150 11.11 1.51 -0.79
C GLY A 150 10.77 2.39 0.43
N SER A 151 9.71 3.20 0.35
CA SER A 151 9.23 4.01 1.47
C SER A 151 8.41 3.22 2.48
N VAL A 152 7.97 2.00 2.14
CA VAL A 152 7.11 1.16 2.97
C VAL A 152 7.89 -0.04 3.47
N ASN A 153 7.92 -0.23 4.79
CA ASN A 153 8.60 -1.36 5.41
C ASN A 153 7.66 -2.57 5.50
N LEU A 154 7.64 -3.38 4.44
CA LEU A 154 6.80 -4.58 4.38
C LEU A 154 7.25 -5.69 5.33
N SER A 155 8.54 -5.82 5.66
CA SER A 155 8.98 -6.87 6.59
C SER A 155 8.41 -6.67 7.99
N LYS A 156 8.29 -5.42 8.42
CA LYS A 156 7.63 -5.02 9.68
C LYS A 156 6.12 -4.84 9.57
N ALA A 157 5.50 -5.25 8.46
CA ALA A 157 4.06 -5.11 8.30
C ALA A 157 3.31 -6.06 9.23
N GLU A 158 2.28 -5.54 9.89
CA GLU A 158 1.32 -6.26 10.71
C GLU A 158 0.22 -6.85 9.81
N ILE A 159 -0.11 -8.12 10.02
CA ILE A 159 -1.11 -8.85 9.24
C ILE A 159 -2.35 -9.10 10.09
N TYR A 160 -3.51 -8.77 9.54
CA TYR A 160 -4.82 -8.98 10.17
C TYR A 160 -5.76 -9.74 9.24
N LEU A 161 -6.55 -10.66 9.78
CA LEU A 161 -7.66 -11.27 9.05
C LEU A 161 -8.84 -10.29 8.90
N LEU A 162 -9.84 -10.64 8.10
CA LEU A 162 -11.03 -9.80 7.88
C LEU A 162 -11.86 -9.55 9.15
N ASP A 163 -11.80 -10.49 10.11
CA ASP A 163 -12.46 -10.37 11.41
C ASP A 163 -11.67 -9.52 12.42
N GLY A 164 -10.52 -8.97 12.01
CA GLY A 164 -9.63 -8.17 12.87
C GLY A 164 -8.63 -8.99 13.68
N THR A 165 -8.59 -10.32 13.53
CA THR A 165 -7.60 -11.16 14.21
C THR A 165 -6.18 -10.79 13.78
N PHE A 166 -5.34 -10.41 14.74
CA PHE A 166 -3.92 -10.18 14.51
C PHE A 166 -3.18 -11.51 14.35
N VAL A 167 -2.49 -11.68 13.22
CA VAL A 167 -1.83 -12.94 12.84
C VAL A 167 -0.34 -12.91 13.19
N GLY A 168 0.30 -11.74 13.09
CA GLY A 168 1.74 -11.58 13.29
C GLY A 168 2.34 -10.58 12.32
N SER A 169 3.67 -10.39 12.39
CA SER A 169 4.38 -9.60 11.39
C SER A 169 4.71 -10.44 10.15
N LEU A 170 4.83 -9.79 8.99
CA LEU A 170 5.17 -10.49 7.75
C LEU A 170 6.50 -11.24 7.84
N GLU A 171 7.50 -10.64 8.51
CA GLU A 171 8.78 -11.29 8.79
C GLU A 171 8.61 -12.59 9.59
N GLN A 172 7.78 -12.61 10.63
CA GLN A 172 7.48 -13.82 11.40
C GLN A 172 6.79 -14.88 10.54
N LEU A 173 5.81 -14.46 9.74
CA LEU A 173 4.96 -15.35 8.97
C LEU A 173 5.65 -15.94 7.74
N SER A 174 6.70 -15.28 7.25
CA SER A 174 7.53 -15.78 6.14
C SER A 174 8.54 -16.85 6.58
N MET A 175 8.76 -17.01 7.89
CA MET A 175 9.61 -18.07 8.47
C MET A 175 8.84 -19.38 8.73
N LEU A 176 7.51 -19.38 8.53
CA LEU A 176 6.64 -20.52 8.77
C LEU A 176 6.37 -21.36 7.50
N GLU A 177 7.07 -21.09 6.39
CA GLU A 177 7.03 -21.91 5.16
C GLU A 177 7.87 -23.18 5.24
#